data_AF-A0A2A8CVP4-F1
#
_entry.id   AF-A0A2A8CVP4-F1
#
_cell.length_a   1.000
_cell.length_b   1.000
_cell.length_c   1.000
_cell.angle_alpha   90.00
_cell.angle_beta   90.00
_cell.angle_gamma   90.00
#
_symmetry.space_group_name_H-M   'P 1'
#
loop_
_entity.id
_entity.type
_entity.pdbx_description
1 polymer ?
#
loop_
_entity_poly.entity_id
_entity_poly.type
_entity_poly.pdbx_seq_one_letter_code
_entity_poly.pdbx_strand_id
1 'polypeptide(L)'
;MFSEPTNRPTPHNAPTQATIQRVWEHALHEEKMHSDRSNFFLVAEAMLFVFYATLDASTQIWALVSICALGILLTLMWVLIAMRQEGDFDLAVERLELFAEEYPDYSDQRDGWLRAKGMTILGRWVPSVVGIAWIILIVEILTR
;
A
#
# COMPACT_ATOMS: atom_id res chain seq x y z
N MET A 1 -19.64 -22.30 -38.61
CA MET A 1 -18.67 -23.14 -37.88
C MET A 1 -17.60 -22.21 -37.36
N PHE A 2 -17.76 -21.72 -36.12
CA PHE A 2 -16.84 -20.76 -35.50
C PHE A 2 -15.60 -21.53 -35.03
N SER A 3 -14.45 -21.23 -35.60
CA SER A 3 -13.15 -21.70 -35.13
C SER A 3 -12.81 -20.98 -33.83
N GLU A 4 -12.82 -21.73 -32.74
CA GLU A 4 -12.41 -21.32 -31.40
C GLU A 4 -10.90 -21.03 -31.41
N PRO A 5 -10.42 -19.81 -31.07
CA PRO A 5 -8.99 -19.54 -31.02
C PRO A 5 -8.37 -20.29 -29.84
N THR A 6 -7.72 -21.41 -30.14
CA THR A 6 -6.95 -22.18 -29.17
C THR A 6 -5.72 -21.38 -28.73
N ASN A 7 -5.83 -20.63 -27.63
CA ASN A 7 -4.74 -19.96 -26.93
C ASN A 7 -3.83 -20.99 -26.21
N ARG A 8 -3.23 -21.93 -26.94
CA ARG A 8 -2.15 -22.75 -26.40
C ARG A 8 -0.81 -22.10 -26.71
N PRO A 9 0.01 -21.75 -25.70
CA PRO A 9 1.32 -21.16 -25.95
C PRO A 9 2.21 -22.17 -26.69
N THR A 10 2.79 -21.73 -27.81
CA THR A 10 3.79 -22.48 -28.58
C THR A 10 5.12 -22.57 -27.81
N PRO A 11 5.92 -23.64 -27.98
CA PRO A 11 7.16 -23.88 -27.21
C PRO A 11 8.28 -22.83 -27.39
N HIS A 12 8.12 -21.86 -28.29
CA HIS A 12 9.01 -20.70 -28.42
C HIS A 12 8.73 -19.60 -27.38
N ASN A 13 7.67 -19.71 -26.59
CA ASN A 13 7.20 -18.70 -25.64
C ASN A 13 7.51 -19.04 -24.18
N ALA A 14 8.38 -20.03 -23.92
CA ALA A 14 8.88 -20.23 -22.58
C ALA A 14 9.61 -18.96 -22.13
N PRO A 15 9.28 -18.39 -20.96
CA PRO A 15 9.94 -17.20 -20.45
C PRO A 15 11.44 -17.46 -20.38
N THR A 16 12.24 -16.59 -21.00
CA THR A 16 13.68 -16.67 -20.78
C THR A 16 14.00 -16.23 -19.35
N GLN A 17 15.05 -16.78 -18.76
CA GLN A 17 15.57 -16.37 -17.45
C GLN A 17 15.74 -14.83 -17.34
N ALA A 18 16.07 -14.17 -18.46
CA ALA A 18 16.12 -12.71 -18.54
C ALA A 18 14.76 -12.02 -18.37
N THR A 19 13.67 -12.61 -18.86
CA THR A 19 12.30 -12.10 -18.66
C THR A 19 11.89 -12.26 -17.19
N ILE A 20 12.18 -13.40 -16.59
CA ILE A 20 11.86 -13.68 -15.18
C ILE A 20 12.61 -12.69 -14.26
N GLN A 21 13.91 -12.50 -14.50
CA GLN A 21 14.72 -11.54 -13.75
C GLN A 21 14.16 -10.11 -13.82
N ARG A 22 13.70 -9.68 -15.00
CA ARG A 22 13.08 -8.35 -15.17
C ARG A 22 11.77 -8.20 -14.40
N VAL A 23 10.92 -9.23 -14.43
CA VAL A 23 9.66 -9.23 -13.68
C VAL A 23 9.93 -9.20 -12.18
N TRP A 24 10.92 -9.95 -11.72
CA TRP A 24 11.36 -9.95 -10.33
C TRP A 24 11.90 -8.59 -9.89
N GLU A 25 12.80 -7.98 -10.67
CA GLU A 25 13.34 -6.65 -10.40
C GLU A 25 12.24 -5.58 -10.37
N HIS A 26 11.25 -5.70 -11.25
CA HIS A 26 10.10 -4.82 -11.26
C HIS A 26 9.25 -4.94 -9.99
N ALA A 27 8.92 -6.17 -9.57
CA ALA A 27 8.16 -6.40 -8.35
C ALA A 27 8.90 -5.89 -7.09
N LEU A 28 10.22 -6.13 -7.00
CA LEU A 28 11.05 -5.63 -5.90
C LEU A 28 11.10 -4.09 -5.87
N HIS A 29 11.15 -3.47 -7.05
CA HIS A 29 11.12 -2.02 -7.17
C HIS A 29 9.78 -1.43 -6.71
N GLU A 30 8.66 -2.07 -7.06
CA GLU A 30 7.33 -1.66 -6.62
C GLU A 30 7.14 -1.77 -5.11
N GLU A 31 7.57 -2.89 -4.50
CA GLU A 31 7.57 -3.08 -3.06
C GLU A 31 8.37 -1.98 -2.35
N LYS A 32 9.57 -1.68 -2.85
CA LYS A 32 10.41 -0.62 -2.30
C LYS A 32 9.73 0.75 -2.39
N MET A 33 9.18 1.09 -3.56
CA MET A 33 8.46 2.35 -3.73
C MET A 33 7.23 2.47 -2.81
N HIS A 34 6.52 1.37 -2.58
CA HIS A 34 5.39 1.33 -1.64
C HIS A 34 5.84 1.59 -0.19
N SER A 35 6.91 0.92 0.24
CA SER A 35 7.49 1.11 1.58
C SER A 35 7.99 2.54 1.80
N ASP A 36 8.75 3.08 0.84
CA ASP A 36 9.30 4.44 0.91
C ASP A 36 8.19 5.51 1.01
N ARG A 37 7.11 5.36 0.23
CA ARG A 37 5.95 6.27 0.27
C ARG A 37 5.21 6.19 1.60
N SER A 38 4.93 4.97 2.09
CA SER A 38 4.24 4.78 3.36
C SER A 38 5.03 5.36 4.53
N ASN A 39 6.36 5.23 4.50
CA ASN A 39 7.23 5.83 5.52
C ASN A 39 7.19 7.37 5.46
N PHE A 40 7.19 7.97 4.27
CA PHE A 40 7.05 9.42 4.12
C PHE A 40 5.74 9.94 4.74
N PHE A 41 4.61 9.26 4.50
CA PHE A 41 3.34 9.63 5.12
C PHE A 41 3.38 9.49 6.64
N LEU A 42 3.95 8.41 7.18
CA LEU A 42 4.12 8.25 8.63
C LEU A 42 4.88 9.40 9.25
N VAL A 43 6.00 9.81 8.65
CA VAL A 43 6.81 10.91 9.15
C VAL A 43 6.04 12.22 9.12
N ALA A 44 5.32 12.50 8.02
CA ALA A 44 4.50 13.70 7.90
C ALA A 44 3.36 13.74 8.94
N GLU A 45 2.65 12.63 9.13
CA GLU A 45 1.59 12.50 10.15
C GLU A 45 2.16 12.66 11.57
N ALA A 46 3.30 12.04 11.86
CA ALA A 46 3.97 12.18 13.16
C ALA A 46 4.34 13.63 13.45
N MET A 47 4.86 14.36 12.46
CA MET A 47 5.14 15.79 12.60
C MET A 47 3.87 16.59 12.89
N LEU A 48 2.77 16.33 12.19
CA LEU A 48 1.48 16.98 12.45
C LEU A 48 0.95 16.70 13.85
N PHE A 49 1.08 15.47 14.37
CA PHE A 49 0.73 15.15 15.75
C PHE A 49 1.58 15.91 16.77
N VAL A 50 2.88 16.06 16.51
CA VAL A 50 3.76 16.88 17.36
C VAL A 50 3.31 18.33 17.35
N PHE A 51 3.02 18.91 16.19
CA PHE A 51 2.49 20.27 16.09
C PHE A 51 1.18 20.43 16.87
N TYR A 52 0.25 19.48 16.71
CA TYR A 52 -1.00 19.45 17.47
C TYR A 52 -0.75 19.46 18.98
N ALA A 53 0.15 18.59 19.47
CA ALA A 53 0.44 18.46 20.90
C ALA A 53 1.16 19.69 21.49
N THR A 54 1.86 20.48 20.68
CA THR A 54 2.58 21.69 21.13
C THR A 54 1.70 22.93 21.21
N LEU A 55 0.53 22.92 20.57
CA LEU A 55 -0.37 24.08 20.53
C LEU A 55 -1.27 24.12 21.75
N ASP A 56 -1.47 25.32 22.28
CA ASP A 56 -2.41 25.55 23.37
C ASP A 56 -3.85 25.68 22.83
N ALA A 57 -4.68 24.71 23.21
CA ALA A 57 -6.08 24.65 22.81
C ALA A 57 -6.90 25.84 23.32
N SER A 58 -6.48 26.51 24.39
CA SER A 58 -7.22 27.62 24.99
C SER A 58 -7.21 28.90 24.14
N THR A 59 -6.23 29.06 23.27
CA THR A 59 -6.02 30.29 22.48
C THR A 59 -6.04 30.08 20.98
N GLN A 60 -5.83 28.86 20.49
CA GLN A 60 -5.57 28.61 19.06
C GLN A 60 -6.43 27.50 18.47
N ILE A 61 -7.72 27.46 18.82
CA ILE A 61 -8.69 26.44 18.34
C ILE A 61 -8.68 26.32 16.81
N TRP A 62 -8.72 27.44 16.08
CA TRP A 62 -8.72 27.41 14.61
C TRP A 62 -7.44 26.83 14.02
N ALA A 63 -6.30 27.00 14.68
CA ALA A 63 -5.03 26.39 14.25
C ALA A 63 -5.06 24.87 14.46
N LEU A 64 -5.57 24.42 15.62
CA LEU A 64 -5.75 22.98 15.91
C LEU A 64 -6.70 22.32 14.90
N VAL A 65 -7.85 22.93 14.63
CA VAL A 65 -8.81 22.44 13.63
C VAL A 65 -8.17 22.35 12.25
N SER A 66 -7.36 23.35 11.87
CA SER A 66 -6.66 23.35 10.58
C SER A 66 -5.63 22.21 10.49
N ILE A 67 -4.88 21.94 11.57
CA ILE A 67 -3.93 20.83 11.63
C ILE A 67 -4.65 19.49 11.53
N CYS A 68 -5.76 19.31 12.27
CA CYS A 68 -6.56 18.09 12.17
C CYS A 68 -7.13 17.90 10.76
N ALA A 69 -7.63 18.96 10.13
CA ALA A 69 -8.12 18.89 8.76
C ALA A 69 -7.01 18.50 7.76
N LEU A 70 -5.80 19.04 7.93
CA LEU A 70 -4.64 18.66 7.12
C LEU A 70 -4.24 17.20 7.34
N GLY A 71 -4.22 16.72 8.58
CA GLY A 71 -3.95 15.33 8.92
C GLY A 71 -4.96 14.38 8.27
N ILE A 72 -6.26 14.66 8.40
CA ILE A 72 -7.31 13.87 7.73
C ILE A 72 -7.11 13.86 6.22
N LEU A 73 -6.84 15.02 5.60
CA LEU A 73 -6.62 15.12 4.16
C LEU A 73 -5.40 14.31 3.70
N LEU A 74 -4.30 14.38 4.46
CA LEU A 74 -3.09 13.61 4.20
C LEU A 74 -3.35 12.11 4.33
N THR A 75 -4.04 11.68 5.38
CA THR A 75 -4.43 10.28 5.58
C THR A 75 -5.33 9.79 4.44
N LEU A 76 -6.30 10.61 3.99
CA LEU A 76 -7.16 10.26 2.84
C LEU A 76 -6.33 10.08 1.56
N MET A 77 -5.38 10.99 1.29
CA MET A 77 -4.48 10.83 0.15
C MET A 77 -3.66 9.55 0.27
N TRP A 78 -3.17 9.22 1.46
CA TRP A 78 -2.42 8.00 1.71
C TRP A 78 -3.27 6.76 1.43
N VAL A 79 -4.51 6.69 1.94
CA VAL A 79 -5.44 5.58 1.66
C VAL A 79 -5.70 5.45 0.16
N LEU A 80 -5.97 6.54 -0.54
CA LEU A 80 -6.21 6.52 -1.99
C LEU A 80 -5.01 5.98 -2.77
N ILE A 81 -3.79 6.38 -2.40
CA ILE A 81 -2.56 5.88 -3.02
C ILE A 81 -2.36 4.40 -2.70
N ALA A 82 -2.59 3.99 -1.45
CA ALA A 82 -2.49 2.59 -1.04
C ALA A 82 -3.48 1.70 -1.82
N MET A 83 -4.73 2.14 -1.95
CA MET A 83 -5.75 1.44 -2.76
C MET A 83 -5.36 1.30 -4.22
N ARG A 84 -4.77 2.34 -4.81
CA ARG A 84 -4.29 2.28 -6.19
C ARG A 84 -3.15 1.28 -6.34
N GLN A 85 -2.20 1.29 -5.40
CA GLN A 85 -1.01 0.42 -5.46
C GLN A 85 -1.34 -1.06 -5.25
N GLU A 86 -2.39 -1.38 -4.49
CA GLU A 86 -2.85 -2.77 -4.37
C GLU A 86 -3.25 -3.37 -5.72
N GLY A 87 -3.93 -2.59 -6.58
CA GLY A 87 -4.30 -3.06 -7.92
C GLY A 87 -3.09 -3.35 -8.81
N ASP A 88 -2.04 -2.54 -8.71
CA ASP A 88 -0.79 -2.77 -9.45
C ASP A 88 -0.04 -4.00 -8.91
N PHE A 89 -0.04 -4.19 -7.58
CA PHE A 89 0.62 -5.32 -6.93
C PHE A 89 -0.08 -6.66 -7.22
N ASP A 90 -1.42 -6.68 -7.24
CA ASP A 90 -2.20 -7.87 -7.60
C ASP A 90 -1.89 -8.32 -9.03
N LEU A 91 -1.75 -7.37 -9.97
CA LEU A 91 -1.34 -7.64 -11.35
C LEU A 91 0.11 -8.16 -11.45
N ALA A 92 1.02 -7.64 -10.63
CA ALA A 92 2.41 -8.11 -10.58
C ALA A 92 2.49 -9.55 -10.03
N VAL A 93 1.72 -9.85 -8.98
CA VAL A 93 1.62 -11.18 -8.38
C VAL A 93 1.02 -12.19 -9.36
N GLU A 94 -0.07 -11.84 -10.04
CA GLU A 94 -0.70 -12.69 -11.06
C GLU A 94 0.28 -13.02 -12.20
N ARG A 95 1.11 -12.05 -12.63
CA ARG A 95 2.15 -12.30 -13.64
C ARG A 95 3.30 -13.17 -13.14
N LEU A 96 3.65 -13.07 -11.86
CA LEU A 96 4.65 -13.93 -11.23
C LEU A 96 4.15 -15.37 -11.06
N GLU A 97 2.85 -15.58 -10.83
CA GLU A 97 2.24 -16.91 -10.75
C GLU A 97 2.41 -17.72 -12.04
N LEU A 98 2.35 -17.06 -13.20
CA LEU A 98 2.57 -17.69 -14.50
C LEU A 98 3.98 -18.27 -14.66
N PHE A 99 4.92 -17.87 -13.79
CA PHE A 99 6.31 -18.32 -13.79
C PHE A 99 6.68 -19.16 -12.56
N ALA A 100 5.72 -19.42 -11.67
CA ALA A 100 5.95 -20.16 -10.43
C ALA A 100 6.33 -21.63 -10.65
N GLU A 101 5.94 -22.22 -11.79
CA GLU A 101 6.24 -23.61 -12.15
C GLU A 101 7.76 -23.85 -12.34
N GLU A 102 8.53 -22.81 -12.64
CA GLU A 102 9.99 -22.88 -12.84
C GLU A 102 10.79 -22.80 -11.52
N TYR A 103 10.14 -22.41 -10.41
CA TYR A 103 10.77 -22.28 -9.08
C TYR A 103 9.93 -22.97 -7.99
N PRO A 104 10.00 -24.31 -7.87
CA PRO A 104 9.22 -25.06 -6.88
C PRO A 104 9.54 -24.69 -5.42
N ASP A 105 10.75 -24.21 -5.13
CA ASP A 105 11.10 -23.69 -3.79
C ASP A 105 10.33 -22.41 -3.41
N TYR A 106 9.77 -21.69 -4.40
CA TYR A 106 8.94 -20.50 -4.19
C TYR A 106 7.48 -20.84 -3.86
N SER A 107 6.94 -21.96 -4.36
CA SER A 107 5.56 -22.37 -4.06
C SER A 107 5.39 -22.79 -2.60
N ASP A 108 6.37 -23.49 -2.03
CA ASP A 108 6.34 -23.92 -0.62
C ASP A 108 6.46 -22.74 0.36
N GLN A 109 7.10 -21.63 -0.04
CA GLN A 109 7.19 -20.42 0.81
C GLN A 109 5.92 -19.55 0.75
N ARG A 110 5.03 -19.81 -0.22
CA ARG A 110 3.81 -19.01 -0.45
C ARG A 110 2.60 -19.48 0.37
N ASP A 111 2.65 -20.69 0.94
CA ASP A 111 1.59 -21.26 1.78
C ASP A 111 1.35 -20.51 3.10
N GLY A 112 2.21 -19.52 3.42
CA GLY A 112 1.91 -18.53 4.45
C GLY A 112 0.86 -17.52 3.98
N TRP A 113 -0.43 -17.85 4.14
CA TRP A 113 -1.57 -16.91 3.98
C TRP A 113 -1.31 -15.55 4.67
N LEU A 114 -0.62 -15.56 5.80
CA LEU A 114 -0.21 -14.39 6.58
C LEU A 114 0.82 -13.49 5.88
N ARG A 115 1.64 -14.00 4.95
CA ARG A 115 2.71 -13.23 4.30
C ARG A 115 2.20 -12.52 3.05
N ALA A 116 1.41 -13.21 2.23
CA ALA A 116 0.73 -12.60 1.08
C ALA A 116 -0.31 -11.56 1.51
N LYS A 117 -1.11 -11.84 2.56
CA LYS A 117 -2.05 -10.84 3.10
C LYS A 117 -1.42 -9.85 4.05
N GLY A 118 -0.30 -10.18 4.70
CA GLY A 118 0.32 -9.34 5.74
C GLY A 118 0.77 -7.98 5.20
N MET A 119 1.29 -7.95 3.97
CA MET A 119 1.72 -6.70 3.33
C MET A 119 0.53 -5.81 2.99
N THR A 120 -0.55 -6.39 2.46
CA THR A 120 -1.82 -5.69 2.17
C THR A 120 -2.52 -5.20 3.44
N ILE A 121 -2.46 -6.00 4.51
CA ILE A 121 -3.01 -5.67 5.83
C ILE A 121 -2.25 -4.46 6.39
N LEU A 122 -0.92 -4.50 6.47
CA LEU A 122 -0.16 -3.39 7.03
C LEU A 122 -0.35 -2.08 6.25
N GLY A 123 -0.37 -2.15 4.91
CA GLY A 123 -0.59 -0.98 4.05
C GLY A 123 -1.95 -0.30 4.26
N ARG A 124 -2.97 -1.05 4.68
CA ARG A 124 -4.33 -0.53 4.90
C ARG A 124 -4.63 -0.17 6.35
N TRP A 125 -4.13 -0.95 7.31
CA TRP A 125 -4.44 -0.76 8.73
C TRP A 125 -3.76 0.47 9.31
N VAL A 126 -2.51 0.73 8.92
CA VAL A 126 -1.75 1.88 9.42
C VAL A 126 -2.45 3.22 9.13
N PRO A 127 -2.78 3.58 7.88
CA PRO A 127 -3.48 4.84 7.61
C PRO A 127 -4.88 4.87 8.23
N SER A 128 -5.56 3.72 8.35
CA SER A 128 -6.86 3.66 9.03
C SER A 128 -6.77 4.05 10.50
N VAL A 129 -5.77 3.55 11.22
CA VAL A 129 -5.54 3.89 12.64
C VAL A 129 -5.21 5.36 12.80
N VAL A 130 -4.34 5.90 11.94
CA VAL A 130 -3.99 7.33 11.94
C VAL A 130 -5.21 8.21 11.67
N GLY A 131 -6.04 7.84 10.70
CA GLY A 131 -7.28 8.56 10.40
C GLY A 131 -8.27 8.56 11.56
N ILE A 132 -8.42 7.42 12.25
CA ILE A 132 -9.25 7.33 13.46
C ILE A 132 -8.71 8.27 14.55
N ALA A 133 -7.39 8.32 14.74
CA ALA A 133 -6.80 9.24 15.71
C ALA A 133 -7.14 10.71 15.40
N TRP A 134 -7.02 11.14 14.14
CA TRP A 134 -7.43 12.50 13.75
C TRP A 134 -8.91 12.79 13.96
N ILE A 135 -9.79 11.83 13.67
CA ILE A 135 -11.23 11.96 13.91
C ILE A 135 -11.51 12.11 15.41
N ILE A 136 -10.82 11.35 16.27
CA ILE A 136 -10.97 11.49 17.73
C ILE A 136 -10.53 12.88 18.17
N LEU A 137 -9.39 13.38 17.68
CA LEU A 137 -8.90 14.72 18.03
C LEU A 137 -9.86 15.82 17.57
N ILE A 138 -10.37 15.76 16.33
CA ILE A 138 -11.28 16.80 15.85
C ILE A 138 -12.60 16.80 16.63
N VAL A 139 -13.13 15.63 16.99
CA VAL A 139 -14.32 15.51 17.83
C VAL A 139 -14.07 16.09 19.22
N GLU A 140 -12.90 15.79 19.82
CA GLU A 140 -12.53 16.33 21.13
C GLU A 140 -12.53 17.86 21.14
N ILE A 141 -11.92 18.49 20.14
CA ILE A 141 -11.88 19.95 19.99
C ILE A 141 -13.28 20.54 19.86
N LEU A 142 -14.18 19.90 19.12
CA LEU A 142 -15.55 20.37 18.92
C LEU A 142 -16.43 20.21 20.17
N THR A 143 -16.08 19.31 21.07
CA THR A 143 -16.82 19.06 22.32
C THR A 143 -16.34 19.87 23.52
N ARG A 144 -15.17 20.50 23.43
CA ARG A 144 -14.63 21.43 24.45
C ARG A 144 -15.20 22.83 24.27
#